data_AF-A0A672YS20-F1
#
_entry.id   AF-A0A672YS20-F1
#
_cell.length_a   1.000
_cell.length_b   1.000
_cell.length_c   1.000
_cell.angle_alpha   90.00
_cell.angle_beta   90.00
_cell.angle_gamma   90.00
#
_symmetry.space_group_name_H-M   'P 1'
#
loop_
_entity.id
_entity.type
_entity.pdbx_description
1 polymer ?
#
loop_
_entity_poly.entity_id
_entity_poly.type
_entity_poly.pdbx_seq_one_letter_code
_entity_poly.pdbx_strand_id
1 'polypeptide(L)'
;MDKHWSAVCSFILVLCAFVNVHMDLVEGALKDVQSLKGSYGPCFVLPYECQNDSDCSGNGKCCPIGCGSYCFFTNPGKNRNCTNGSSMCAEYCDHDRQCPGEQKCCRTTCGHACRFSSI
;
A
#
# COMPACT_ATOMS: atom_id res chain seq x y z
N MET A 1 21.34 60.54 3.27
CA MET A 1 20.62 59.65 2.33
C MET A 1 20.11 58.42 3.09
N ASP A 2 19.50 58.61 4.27
CA ASP A 2 19.62 57.57 5.33
C ASP A 2 18.26 57.05 5.83
N LYS A 3 17.19 57.83 5.68
CA LYS A 3 15.82 57.42 6.09
C LYS A 3 15.20 56.41 5.12
N HIS A 4 15.50 56.51 3.82
CA HIS A 4 14.99 55.57 2.82
C HIS A 4 15.58 54.17 3.00
N TRP A 5 16.88 54.07 3.30
CA TRP A 5 17.54 52.78 3.51
C TRP A 5 17.02 52.08 4.78
N SER A 6 16.79 52.84 5.85
CA SER A 6 16.20 52.31 7.10
C SER A 6 14.78 51.77 6.92
N ALA A 7 13.94 52.49 6.16
CA ALA A 7 12.60 52.02 5.83
C ALA A 7 12.64 50.76 4.94
N VAL A 8 13.51 50.74 3.92
CA VAL A 8 13.69 49.59 3.03
C VAL A 8 14.15 48.35 3.80
N CYS A 9 15.12 48.48 4.71
CA CYS A 9 15.54 47.37 5.57
C CYS A 9 14.39 46.85 6.45
N SER A 10 13.57 47.74 6.99
CA SER A 10 12.42 47.35 7.82
C SER A 10 11.37 46.58 7.01
N PHE A 11 11.07 47.02 5.79
CA PHE A 11 10.16 46.29 4.89
C PHE A 11 10.73 44.93 4.48
N ILE A 12 12.03 44.84 4.17
CA ILE A 12 12.69 43.57 3.83
C ILE A 12 12.61 42.59 5.00
N LEU A 13 12.87 43.03 6.23
CA LEU A 13 12.79 42.16 7.41
C LEU A 13 11.37 41.64 7.66
N VAL A 14 10.35 42.48 7.48
CA VAL A 14 8.94 42.07 7.60
C VAL A 14 8.54 41.08 6.50
N LEU A 15 8.94 41.33 5.25
CA LEU A 15 8.69 40.42 4.14
C LEU A 15 9.41 39.08 4.33
N CYS A 16 10.67 39.08 4.77
CA CYS A 16 11.41 37.86 5.10
C CYS A 16 10.73 37.08 6.23
N ALA A 17 10.29 37.74 7.30
CA ALA A 17 9.56 37.08 8.37
C ALA A 17 8.24 36.47 7.87
N PHE A 18 7.49 37.18 7.03
CA PHE A 18 6.24 36.67 6.46
C PHE A 18 6.48 35.47 5.53
N VAL A 19 7.49 35.53 4.66
CA VAL A 19 7.86 34.43 3.76
C VAL A 19 8.35 33.23 4.56
N ASN A 20 9.18 33.42 5.59
CA ASN A 20 9.63 32.32 6.46
C ASN A 20 8.45 31.67 7.18
N VAL A 21 7.55 32.45 7.78
CA VAL A 21 6.32 31.93 8.44
C VAL A 21 5.42 31.18 7.45
N HIS A 22 5.30 31.66 6.22
CA HIS A 22 4.55 30.97 5.16
C HIS A 22 5.22 29.65 4.75
N MET A 23 6.55 29.64 4.61
CA MET A 23 7.31 28.43 4.27
C MET A 23 7.27 27.39 5.40
N ASP A 24 7.38 27.81 6.67
CA ASP A 24 7.23 26.94 7.85
C ASP A 24 5.81 26.33 7.93
N LEU A 25 4.77 27.09 7.58
CA LEU A 25 3.39 26.59 7.51
C LEU A 25 3.20 25.57 6.37
N VAL A 26 3.84 25.81 5.20
CA VAL A 26 3.80 24.89 4.05
C VAL A 26 4.58 23.60 4.33
N GLU A 27 5.74 23.67 4.99
CA GLU A 27 6.47 22.48 5.46
C GLU A 27 5.72 21.73 6.57
N GLY A 28 5.02 22.45 7.45
CA GLY A 28 4.13 21.87 8.45
C GLY A 28 2.98 21.09 7.80
N ALA A 29 2.31 21.67 6.80
CA ALA A 29 1.21 21.03 6.08
C ALA A 29 1.65 19.85 5.21
N LEU A 30 2.87 19.86 4.65
CA LEU A 30 3.40 18.74 3.85
C LEU A 30 3.80 17.53 4.72
N LYS A 31 4.11 17.72 6.01
CA LYS A 31 4.41 16.62 6.93
C LYS A 31 3.18 15.74 7.20
N ASP A 32 1.98 16.33 7.22
CA ASP A 32 0.72 15.58 7.27
C ASP A 32 0.45 14.81 5.97
N VAL A 33 0.91 15.31 4.82
CA VAL A 33 0.78 14.63 3.52
C VAL A 33 1.85 13.54 3.33
N GLN A 34 3.07 13.71 3.88
CA GLN A 34 4.15 12.74 3.73
C GLN A 34 3.98 11.46 4.55
N SER A 35 3.02 11.42 5.48
CA SER A 35 2.55 10.16 6.09
C SER A 35 1.81 9.24 5.09
N LEU A 36 1.71 9.62 3.81
CA LEU A 36 1.24 8.78 2.70
C LEU A 36 2.36 8.05 1.95
N LYS A 37 3.62 8.11 2.42
CA LYS A 37 4.66 7.16 1.99
C LYS A 37 4.42 5.78 2.61
N GLY A 38 3.28 5.19 2.25
CA GLY A 38 2.72 3.94 2.77
C GLY A 38 1.54 3.45 1.94
N SER A 39 1.73 3.29 0.63
CA SER A 39 0.98 2.44 -0.32
C SER A 39 -0.54 2.53 -0.53
N TYR A 40 -1.37 3.20 0.28
CA TYR A 40 -2.81 3.35 -0.01
C TYR A 40 -3.30 4.70 0.56
N GLY A 41 -4.14 5.41 -0.19
CA GLY A 41 -4.67 6.72 0.20
C GLY A 41 -5.46 6.71 1.53
N PRO A 42 -5.97 7.88 2.00
CA PRO A 42 -6.80 7.92 3.20
C PRO A 42 -7.96 6.93 3.04
N CYS A 43 -8.30 6.23 4.14
CA CYS A 43 -9.33 5.18 4.21
C CYS A 43 -10.75 5.72 3.95
N PHE A 44 -11.00 6.23 2.76
CA PHE A 44 -12.21 6.99 2.42
C PHE A 44 -12.97 6.37 1.23
N VAL A 45 -12.42 5.36 0.55
CA VAL A 45 -12.94 4.89 -0.75
C VAL A 45 -13.07 3.37 -0.94
N LEU A 46 -12.71 2.53 0.03
CA LEU A 46 -12.93 1.09 -0.09
C LEU A 46 -14.02 0.63 0.89
N PRO A 47 -15.23 0.29 0.40
CA PRO A 47 -16.24 -0.36 1.24
C PRO A 47 -15.74 -1.73 1.70
N TYR A 48 -16.03 -2.08 2.96
CA TYR A 48 -15.86 -3.43 3.47
C TYR A 48 -17.00 -4.30 2.92
N GLU A 49 -16.76 -5.06 1.86
CA GLU A 49 -17.77 -5.97 1.29
C GLU A 49 -17.95 -7.25 2.11
N CYS A 50 -16.96 -7.61 2.92
CA CYS A 50 -16.97 -8.82 3.73
C CYS A 50 -16.14 -8.61 5.00
N GLN A 51 -16.43 -9.34 6.08
CA GLN A 51 -15.62 -9.36 7.29
C GLN A 51 -14.88 -10.69 7.45
N ASN A 52 -15.46 -11.77 6.93
CA ASN A 52 -14.90 -13.11 6.93
C ASN A 52 -15.24 -13.85 5.63
N ASP A 53 -14.61 -15.02 5.41
CA ASP A 53 -14.85 -15.84 4.21
C ASP A 53 -16.31 -16.28 4.06
N SER A 54 -17.07 -16.43 5.15
CA SER A 54 -18.49 -16.83 5.09
C SER A 54 -19.45 -15.74 4.63
N ASP A 55 -19.01 -14.48 4.62
CA ASP A 55 -19.78 -13.39 4.02
C ASP A 55 -19.74 -13.46 2.47
N CYS A 56 -18.77 -14.20 1.92
CA CYS A 56 -18.63 -14.40 0.49
C CYS A 56 -19.51 -15.56 0.00
N SER A 57 -20.14 -15.37 -1.16
CA SER A 57 -20.88 -16.45 -1.82
C SER A 57 -19.95 -17.58 -2.27
N GLY A 58 -20.42 -18.83 -2.17
CA GLY A 58 -19.69 -19.99 -2.70
C GLY A 58 -18.35 -20.23 -2.00
N ASN A 59 -17.26 -20.29 -2.77
CA ASN A 59 -15.89 -20.53 -2.29
C ASN A 59 -15.05 -19.24 -2.21
N GLY A 60 -15.71 -18.08 -2.15
CA GLY A 60 -15.02 -16.80 -2.05
C GLY A 60 -14.25 -16.68 -0.74
N LYS A 61 -13.12 -15.97 -0.77
CA LYS A 61 -12.37 -15.58 0.43
C LYS A 61 -12.37 -14.07 0.61
N CYS A 62 -12.50 -13.64 1.85
CA CYS A 62 -12.49 -12.24 2.21
C CYS A 62 -11.06 -11.78 2.46
N CYS A 63 -10.53 -10.94 1.57
CA CYS A 63 -9.17 -10.42 1.70
C CYS A 63 -9.16 -8.92 2.00
N PRO A 64 -8.32 -8.46 2.95
CA PRO A 64 -8.15 -7.04 3.22
C PRO A 64 -7.38 -6.38 2.06
N ILE A 65 -7.91 -5.27 1.54
CA ILE A 65 -7.30 -4.42 0.50
C ILE A 65 -7.16 -3.02 1.05
N GLY A 66 -5.93 -2.59 1.32
CA GLY A 66 -5.66 -1.30 1.97
C GLY A 66 -6.41 -1.22 3.30
N CYS A 67 -7.36 -0.29 3.39
CA CYS A 67 -8.22 -0.16 4.57
C CYS A 67 -9.53 -0.95 4.49
N GLY A 68 -9.92 -1.50 3.34
CA GLY A 68 -11.18 -2.23 3.15
C GLY A 68 -10.98 -3.73 3.00
N SER A 69 -12.03 -4.44 2.61
CA SER A 69 -12.00 -5.89 2.37
C SER A 69 -12.95 -6.28 1.24
N TYR A 70 -12.55 -7.29 0.46
CA TYR A 70 -13.29 -7.71 -0.73
C TYR A 70 -13.30 -9.23 -0.89
N CYS A 71 -14.39 -9.77 -1.43
CA CYS A 71 -14.53 -11.20 -1.73
C CYS A 71 -13.85 -11.55 -3.06
N PHE A 72 -12.87 -12.44 -3.00
CA PHE A 72 -12.22 -12.97 -4.20
C PHE A 72 -12.60 -14.45 -4.40
N PHE A 73 -13.00 -14.78 -5.62
CA PHE A 73 -13.41 -16.14 -5.99
C PHE A 73 -12.27 -16.93 -6.62
N THR A 74 -12.20 -18.23 -6.32
CA THR A 74 -11.18 -19.13 -6.86
C THR A 74 -11.78 -20.13 -7.85
N ASN A 75 -11.00 -20.48 -8.87
CA ASN A 75 -11.31 -21.65 -9.69
C ASN A 75 -11.04 -22.91 -8.87
N PRO A 76 -11.83 -23.99 -9.04
CA PRO A 76 -11.63 -25.24 -8.34
C PRO A 76 -10.21 -25.80 -8.57
N GLY A 77 -9.57 -26.25 -7.49
CA GLY A 77 -8.23 -26.83 -7.50
C GLY A 77 -7.07 -25.86 -7.25
N LYS A 78 -7.33 -24.57 -6.95
CA LYS A 78 -6.29 -23.61 -6.58
C LYS A 78 -6.56 -23.06 -5.18
N ASN A 79 -5.64 -23.32 -4.25
CA ASN A 79 -5.66 -22.62 -2.97
C ASN A 79 -5.20 -21.18 -3.23
N ARG A 80 -5.85 -20.20 -2.62
CA ARG A 80 -5.36 -18.82 -2.63
C ARG A 80 -5.43 -18.31 -1.21
N ASN A 81 -4.39 -17.59 -0.84
CA ASN A 81 -4.32 -16.94 0.46
C ASN A 81 -4.13 -15.44 0.27
N CYS A 82 -4.67 -14.67 1.21
CA CYS A 82 -4.46 -13.24 1.23
C CYS A 82 -3.04 -12.99 1.75
N THR A 83 -2.17 -12.39 0.95
CA THR A 83 -0.88 -11.91 1.46
C THR A 83 -1.05 -10.55 2.13
N ASN A 84 -0.11 -10.24 3.03
CA ASN A 84 -0.09 -8.95 3.72
C ASN A 84 -0.05 -7.81 2.69
N GLY A 85 -1.14 -7.04 2.58
CA GLY A 85 -1.29 -5.98 1.59
C GLY A 85 -2.01 -6.36 0.30
N SER A 86 -3.29 -6.75 0.38
CA SER A 86 -4.26 -6.38 -0.66
C SER A 86 -4.36 -7.22 -1.93
N SER A 87 -3.62 -8.32 -2.08
CA SER A 87 -3.73 -9.16 -3.29
C SER A 87 -3.88 -10.64 -3.01
N MET A 88 -4.74 -11.29 -3.81
CA MET A 88 -4.87 -12.75 -3.86
C MET A 88 -3.63 -13.35 -4.50
N CYS A 89 -2.92 -14.17 -3.74
CA CYS A 89 -1.79 -14.91 -4.27
C CYS A 89 -2.18 -16.31 -4.65
N ALA A 90 -1.66 -16.77 -5.79
CA ALA A 90 -1.91 -18.11 -6.27
C ALA A 90 -0.99 -19.09 -5.56
N GLU A 91 -1.56 -20.01 -4.79
CA GLU A 91 -0.87 -21.14 -4.17
C GLU A 91 -1.17 -22.40 -4.99
N TYR A 92 -0.22 -22.80 -5.83
CA TYR A 92 -0.36 -23.98 -6.69
C TYR A 92 0.12 -25.27 -5.99
N CYS A 93 0.94 -25.14 -4.96
CA CYS A 93 1.47 -26.23 -4.16
C CYS A 93 1.82 -25.70 -2.76
N ASP A 94 1.78 -26.57 -1.76
CA ASP A 94 2.31 -26.34 -0.40
C ASP A 94 3.56 -27.20 -0.15
N HIS A 95 3.68 -28.34 -0.86
CA HIS A 95 4.77 -29.29 -0.74
C HIS A 95 5.20 -29.85 -2.10
N ASP A 96 6.48 -30.22 -2.23
CA ASP A 96 7.06 -30.78 -3.47
C ASP A 96 6.26 -31.96 -4.04
N ARG A 97 5.64 -32.77 -3.17
CA ARG A 97 4.85 -33.95 -3.56
C ARG A 97 3.58 -33.62 -4.36
N GLN A 98 3.11 -32.38 -4.33
CA GLN A 98 1.98 -31.92 -5.14
C GLN A 98 2.42 -31.54 -6.56
N CYS A 99 3.73 -31.41 -6.80
CA CYS A 99 4.26 -31.04 -8.10
C CYS A 99 4.49 -32.28 -8.98
N PRO A 100 4.18 -32.20 -10.29
CA PRO A 100 4.32 -33.36 -11.17
C PRO A 100 5.80 -33.62 -11.52
N GLY A 101 6.18 -34.89 -11.47
CA GLY A 101 7.55 -35.35 -11.78
C GLY A 101 8.54 -34.96 -10.69
N GLU A 102 9.70 -34.45 -11.10
CA GLU A 102 10.79 -34.02 -10.20
C GLU A 102 10.74 -32.53 -9.84
N GLN A 103 9.62 -31.87 -10.13
CA GLN A 103 9.43 -30.46 -9.78
C GLN A 103 9.32 -30.28 -8.27
N LYS A 104 9.75 -29.11 -7.80
CA LYS A 104 9.65 -28.70 -6.40
C LYS A 104 8.71 -27.54 -6.24
N CYS A 105 8.14 -27.42 -5.05
CA CYS A 105 7.27 -26.34 -4.68
C CYS A 105 8.11 -25.14 -4.24
N CYS A 106 8.21 -24.14 -5.12
CA CYS A 106 9.09 -23.00 -4.92
C CYS A 106 8.29 -21.74 -4.62
N ARG A 107 8.79 -20.94 -3.68
CA ARG A 107 8.23 -19.61 -3.39
C ARG A 107 8.40 -18.69 -4.61
N THR A 108 7.34 -17.98 -4.95
CA THR A 108 7.26 -16.95 -5.98
C THR A 108 7.19 -15.57 -5.33
N THR A 109 6.96 -14.52 -6.12
CA THR A 109 6.78 -13.15 -5.62
C THR A 109 5.73 -13.05 -4.51
N CYS A 110 4.66 -13.86 -4.56
CA CYS A 110 3.59 -13.76 -3.55
C CYS A 110 2.89 -15.08 -3.16
N GLY A 111 3.15 -16.20 -3.83
CA GLY A 111 2.68 -17.54 -3.40
C GLY A 111 3.67 -18.64 -3.79
N HIS A 112 3.21 -19.87 -4.07
CA HIS A 112 4.09 -20.98 -4.48
C HIS A 112 3.68 -21.59 -5.82
N ALA A 113 4.69 -22.01 -6.58
CA ALA A 113 4.51 -22.67 -7.86
C ALA A 113 5.52 -23.80 -8.05
N CYS A 114 5.08 -24.85 -8.74
CA CYS A 114 5.95 -25.94 -9.14
C CYS A 114 6.96 -25.45 -10.18
N ARG A 115 8.26 -25.65 -9.90
CA ARG A 115 9.35 -25.38 -10.83
C ARG A 115 10.38 -26.50 -10.77
N PHE A 116 11.05 -26.75 -11.89
CA PHE A 116 12.27 -27.52 -11.87
C PHE A 116 13.35 -26.70 -11.14
N SER A 117 14.06 -27.33 -10.19
CA SER A 117 15.28 -26.71 -9.65
C SER A 117 16.29 -26.61 -10.77
N SER A 118 16.57 -25.41 -11.25
CA SER A 118 17.75 -25.16 -12.07
C SER A 118 18.98 -25.39 -11.19
N ILE A 119 19.83 -26.34 -11.59
CA ILE A 119 21.22 -26.45 -11.12
C ILE A 119 22.04 -25.36 -11.80
#